data_AF-W9KPM0-F1
#
_entry.id   AF-W9KPM0-F1
#
_cell.length_a   1.000
_cell.length_b   1.000
_cell.length_c   1.000
_cell.angle_alpha   90.00
_cell.angle_beta   90.00
_cell.angle_gamma   90.00
#
_symmetry.space_group_name_H-M   'P 1'
#
loop_
_entity.id
_entity.type
_entity.pdbx_description
1 polymer ?
#
loop_
_entity_poly.entity_id
_entity_poly.type
_entity_poly.pdbx_seq_one_letter_code
_entity_poly.pdbx_strand_id
1 'polypeptide(L)'
;MSGQNNSESDPTLGDALAQDEIIIDAVPAEKKEERKEIPTLDQIAPRCVMSTGLTAQNPRLTAQESFCELLRWWKDRIIESFGLQLTDFNVAMEKRGNPPDAKIPVEFAFTAQDGSGKPLGYIHFMNSRDGKGGTVTVAVRDVTLQPKMVLPDVEPPKEPRDVRFTHRPELGLGRAVLNFLGAGTNHGVTCRTGSYKYKFNFDPDGELKAFLTAMNQDKINEFRRSTVPQGSRYVPFQPHPKTDTIFTIGADSNALGRGGRGRYIYRSKVTPKEFNTWCEPALFLQDIKDDDIVKTEMGDLILDSKFRGEIYLKGFLLSDTTRRGYASLSERPLRFGYNILYGTPDEKMKHMSSLGEECQAIMSI
;
A
#
# COMPACT_ATOMS: atom_id res chain seq x y z
N MET A 1 46.21 -30.09 -13.74
CA MET A 1 46.50 -29.71 -12.34
C MET A 1 45.76 -28.42 -12.03
N SER A 2 44.96 -28.47 -10.97
CA SER A 2 44.36 -27.36 -10.22
C SER A 2 45.32 -26.17 -10.07
N GLY A 3 44.93 -24.90 -10.10
CA GLY A 3 43.68 -24.28 -9.67
C GLY A 3 44.01 -23.36 -8.50
N GLN A 4 43.75 -22.06 -8.61
CA GLN A 4 43.58 -21.14 -7.48
C GLN A 4 42.91 -19.85 -7.99
N ASN A 5 41.58 -19.85 -7.95
CA ASN A 5 40.78 -18.63 -7.93
C ASN A 5 40.54 -18.31 -6.45
N ASN A 6 41.05 -17.17 -5.98
CA ASN A 6 40.65 -16.60 -4.70
C ASN A 6 39.29 -15.94 -4.89
N SER A 7 38.23 -16.66 -4.54
CA SER A 7 36.90 -16.09 -4.33
C SER A 7 36.81 -15.61 -2.88
N GLU A 8 36.94 -14.30 -2.68
CA GLU A 8 36.46 -13.65 -1.46
C GLU A 8 34.96 -13.96 -1.32
N SER A 9 34.60 -14.51 -0.16
CA SER A 9 33.25 -14.96 0.16
C SER A 9 32.44 -13.78 0.67
N ASP A 10 31.37 -13.44 -0.04
CA ASP A 10 30.32 -12.55 0.48
C ASP A 10 29.66 -13.18 1.73
N PRO A 11 29.38 -12.40 2.79
CA PRO A 11 28.76 -12.93 4.00
C PRO A 11 27.33 -13.36 3.69
N THR A 12 27.07 -14.66 3.85
CA THR A 12 25.73 -15.22 3.71
C THR A 12 24.89 -14.87 4.94
N LEU A 13 23.58 -14.67 4.73
CA LEU A 13 22.60 -14.32 5.77
C LEU A 13 22.49 -15.36 6.92
N GLY A 14 23.25 -16.46 6.85
CA GLY A 14 23.33 -17.49 7.89
C GLY A 14 24.22 -17.11 9.08
N ASP A 15 25.10 -16.11 8.95
CA ASP A 15 26.01 -15.69 10.01
C ASP A 15 25.45 -14.55 10.91
N ALA A 16 24.21 -14.12 10.67
CA ALA A 16 23.56 -13.03 11.41
C ALA A 16 22.68 -13.48 12.60
N LEU A 17 22.65 -14.77 12.94
CA LEU A 17 21.83 -15.29 14.06
C LEU A 17 22.59 -15.35 15.41
N ALA A 18 23.68 -14.61 15.55
CA ALA A 18 24.38 -14.50 16.82
C ALA A 18 24.40 -13.04 17.32
N GLN A 19 23.77 -12.87 18.49
CA GLN A 19 23.86 -11.76 19.44
C GLN A 19 22.72 -10.71 19.39
N ASP A 20 21.91 -10.74 20.45
CA ASP A 20 20.96 -9.73 20.93
C ASP A 20 19.76 -9.33 20.04
N GLU A 21 19.07 -10.31 19.43
CA GLU A 21 17.78 -10.06 18.76
C GLU A 21 16.60 -10.39 19.69
N ILE A 22 15.75 -9.40 19.98
CA ILE A 22 14.48 -9.60 20.70
C ILE A 22 13.41 -10.00 19.67
N ILE A 23 12.80 -11.17 19.88
CA ILE A 23 11.65 -11.64 19.12
C ILE A 23 10.37 -11.21 19.85
N ILE A 24 9.49 -10.52 19.14
CA ILE A 24 8.14 -10.18 19.59
C ILE A 24 7.17 -11.08 18.84
N ASP A 25 6.55 -12.01 19.55
CA ASP A 25 5.57 -12.92 18.94
C ASP A 25 4.17 -12.31 18.88
N ALA A 26 3.56 -12.33 17.69
CA ALA A 26 2.11 -12.28 17.58
C ALA A 26 1.55 -13.58 18.16
N VAL A 27 1.03 -13.51 19.39
CA VAL A 27 0.51 -14.66 20.12
C VAL A 27 -0.54 -15.41 19.27
N PRO A 28 -0.36 -16.72 19.00
CA PRO A 28 -1.38 -17.54 18.33
C PRO A 28 -2.63 -17.68 19.20
N ALA A 29 -3.80 -17.72 18.57
CA ALA A 29 -5.12 -17.69 19.21
C ALA A 29 -5.50 -18.87 20.14
N GLU A 30 -4.58 -19.78 20.48
CA GLU A 30 -4.93 -21.03 21.20
C GLU A 30 -4.43 -21.14 22.65
N LYS A 31 -3.82 -20.10 23.23
CA LYS A 31 -3.59 -20.07 24.68
C LYS A 31 -3.94 -18.69 25.26
N LYS A 32 -4.79 -18.69 26.29
CA LYS A 32 -5.04 -17.55 27.18
C LYS A 32 -3.77 -17.26 28.03
N GLU A 33 -2.63 -17.04 27.40
CA GLU A 33 -1.51 -16.37 28.06
C GLU A 33 -1.74 -14.86 27.95
N GLU A 34 -1.42 -14.14 29.02
CA GLU A 34 -1.58 -12.68 29.12
C GLU A 34 -1.09 -12.00 27.84
N ARG A 35 -1.97 -11.25 27.18
CA ARG A 35 -1.63 -10.47 25.99
C ARG A 35 -0.49 -9.52 26.35
N LYS A 36 0.74 -9.84 25.93
CA LYS A 36 1.83 -8.88 25.98
C LYS A 36 1.45 -7.72 25.07
N GLU A 37 1.32 -6.54 25.66
CA GLU A 37 1.06 -5.31 24.92
C GLU A 37 2.16 -5.11 23.87
N ILE A 38 1.76 -4.83 22.64
CA ILE A 38 2.72 -4.63 21.54
C ILE A 38 3.44 -3.31 21.83
N PRO A 39 4.79 -3.31 21.95
CA PRO A 39 5.52 -2.10 22.29
C PRO A 39 5.35 -1.03 21.22
N THR A 40 5.38 0.22 21.67
CA THR A 40 5.48 1.40 20.81
C THR A 40 6.91 1.54 20.27
N LEU A 41 7.10 2.37 19.23
CA LEU A 41 8.41 2.52 18.59
C LEU A 41 9.54 2.93 19.54
N ASP A 42 9.25 3.75 20.54
CA ASP A 42 10.19 4.20 21.56
C ASP A 42 10.61 3.08 22.55
N GLN A 43 9.84 2.01 22.61
CA GLN A 43 10.08 0.85 23.48
C GLN A 43 10.76 -0.31 22.74
N ILE A 44 10.89 -0.23 21.41
CA ILE A 44 11.46 -1.30 20.59
C ILE A 44 12.99 -1.21 20.57
N ALA A 45 13.65 -2.34 20.79
CA ALA A 45 15.11 -2.45 20.68
C ALA A 45 15.61 -2.01 19.28
N PRO A 46 16.86 -1.55 19.15
CA PRO A 46 17.41 -1.10 17.87
C PRO A 46 17.33 -2.15 16.75
N ARG A 47 17.29 -3.43 17.10
CA ARG A 47 16.99 -4.55 16.21
C ARG A 47 15.91 -5.39 16.85
N CYS A 48 14.85 -5.67 16.10
CA CYS A 48 13.71 -6.43 16.60
C CYS A 48 13.11 -7.24 15.45
N VAL A 49 12.65 -8.45 15.75
CA VAL A 49 11.88 -9.26 14.80
C VAL A 49 10.47 -9.42 15.35
N MET A 50 9.48 -9.04 14.55
CA MET A 50 8.07 -9.23 14.89
C MET A 50 7.50 -10.38 14.06
N SER A 51 6.99 -11.39 14.75
CA SER A 51 6.16 -12.45 14.16
C SER A 51 4.81 -11.84 13.83
N THR A 52 4.32 -11.96 12.58
CA THR A 52 3.01 -11.39 12.23
C THR A 52 1.86 -12.38 12.38
N GLY A 53 2.14 -13.66 12.60
CA GLY A 53 1.13 -14.72 12.60
C GLY A 53 0.47 -14.95 11.23
N LEU A 54 1.04 -14.38 10.17
CA LEU A 54 0.52 -14.49 8.80
C LEU A 54 1.40 -15.45 8.02
N THR A 55 0.77 -16.36 7.29
CA THR A 55 1.40 -17.30 6.37
C THR A 55 0.82 -17.11 4.97
N ALA A 56 1.46 -17.69 3.96
CA ALA A 56 0.91 -17.66 2.60
C ALA A 56 -0.40 -18.47 2.39
N GLN A 57 -0.91 -19.09 3.45
CA GLN A 57 -2.20 -19.79 3.47
C GLN A 57 -3.35 -18.91 3.98
N ASN A 58 -3.07 -17.79 4.66
CA ASN A 58 -4.10 -16.80 5.00
C ASN A 58 -4.79 -16.31 3.71
N PRO A 59 -6.09 -15.96 3.73
CA PRO A 59 -6.83 -15.73 2.50
C PRO A 59 -6.16 -14.61 1.69
N ARG A 60 -5.75 -14.99 0.47
CA ARG A 60 -4.92 -14.16 -0.41
C ARG A 60 -5.76 -13.03 -0.99
N LEU A 61 -5.34 -11.80 -0.74
CA LEU A 61 -5.71 -10.70 -1.61
C LEU A 61 -4.86 -10.82 -2.88
N THR A 62 -5.38 -10.34 -3.99
CA THR A 62 -4.54 -10.06 -5.15
C THR A 62 -3.56 -8.93 -4.83
N ALA A 63 -2.51 -8.76 -5.65
CA ALA A 63 -1.61 -7.62 -5.50
C ALA A 63 -2.33 -6.28 -5.72
N GLN A 64 -3.33 -6.24 -6.61
CA GLN A 64 -4.19 -5.08 -6.83
C GLN A 64 -5.00 -4.77 -5.56
N GLU A 65 -5.71 -5.74 -4.97
CA GLU A 65 -6.44 -5.55 -3.71
C GLU A 65 -5.51 -5.12 -2.55
N SER A 66 -4.29 -5.64 -2.52
CA SER A 66 -3.29 -5.27 -1.51
C SER A 66 -2.79 -3.83 -1.69
N PHE A 67 -2.61 -3.40 -2.93
CA PHE A 67 -2.30 -2.00 -3.22
C PHE A 67 -3.47 -1.09 -2.90
N CYS A 68 -4.71 -1.50 -3.18
CA CYS A 68 -5.90 -0.76 -2.76
C CYS A 68 -5.97 -0.59 -1.24
N GLU A 69 -5.66 -1.62 -0.45
CA GLU A 69 -5.58 -1.48 1.02
C GLU A 69 -4.49 -0.50 1.46
N LEU A 70 -3.34 -0.49 0.77
CA LEU A 70 -2.28 0.49 1.02
C LEU A 70 -2.71 1.92 0.63
N LEU A 71 -3.46 2.08 -0.47
CA LEU A 71 -4.01 3.36 -0.90
C LEU A 71 -5.10 3.88 0.04
N ARG A 72 -5.96 2.99 0.57
CA ARG A 72 -6.94 3.32 1.60
C ARG A 72 -6.25 3.82 2.86
N TRP A 73 -5.23 3.10 3.33
CA TRP A 73 -4.38 3.55 4.43
C TRP A 73 -3.74 4.92 4.14
N TRP A 74 -3.18 5.10 2.94
CA TRP A 74 -2.52 6.35 2.53
C TRP A 74 -3.49 7.54 2.55
N LYS A 75 -4.65 7.40 1.92
CA LYS A 75 -5.70 8.42 1.89
C LYS A 75 -6.22 8.73 3.30
N ASP A 76 -6.58 7.71 4.07
CA ASP A 76 -7.15 7.89 5.41
C ASP A 76 -6.17 8.57 6.35
N ARG A 77 -4.89 8.19 6.32
CA ARG A 77 -3.87 8.85 7.16
C ARG A 77 -3.61 10.29 6.77
N ILE A 78 -3.70 10.64 5.49
CA ILE A 78 -3.62 12.04 5.06
C ILE A 78 -4.82 12.82 5.59
N ILE A 79 -6.04 12.30 5.41
CA ILE A 79 -7.26 12.94 5.87
C ILE A 79 -7.23 13.16 7.39
N GLU A 80 -6.88 12.12 8.14
CA GLU A 80 -6.81 12.15 9.61
C GLU A 80 -5.74 13.13 10.11
N SER A 81 -4.51 13.05 9.60
CA SER A 81 -3.37 13.80 10.15
C SER A 81 -3.40 15.29 9.80
N PHE A 82 -4.04 15.64 8.68
CA PHE A 82 -4.19 17.01 8.23
C PHE A 82 -5.60 17.57 8.46
N GLY A 83 -6.50 16.80 9.08
CA GLY A 83 -7.85 17.23 9.42
C GLY A 83 -8.71 17.61 8.21
N LEU A 84 -8.52 16.94 7.07
CA LEU A 84 -9.24 17.25 5.83
C LEU A 84 -10.69 16.74 5.88
N GLN A 85 -11.58 17.38 5.14
CA GLN A 85 -12.84 16.75 4.76
C GLN A 85 -12.60 15.76 3.61
N LEU A 86 -13.48 14.78 3.48
CA LEU A 86 -13.38 13.77 2.42
C LEU A 86 -13.40 14.41 1.02
N THR A 87 -14.18 15.48 0.85
CA THR A 87 -14.32 16.25 -0.41
C THR A 87 -13.12 17.12 -0.72
N ASP A 88 -12.30 17.45 0.28
CA ASP A 88 -11.09 18.28 0.12
C ASP A 88 -9.88 17.44 -0.30
N PHE A 89 -9.99 16.12 -0.23
CA PHE A 89 -8.93 15.22 -0.65
C PHE A 89 -8.78 15.24 -2.17
N ASN A 90 -7.78 15.97 -2.64
CA ASN A 90 -7.46 16.10 -4.06
C ASN A 90 -6.07 15.53 -4.37
N VAL A 91 -5.94 14.89 -5.54
CA VAL A 91 -4.69 14.30 -6.01
C VAL A 91 -4.34 14.83 -7.39
N ALA A 92 -3.19 15.47 -7.49
CA ALA A 92 -2.63 15.90 -8.77
C ALA A 92 -1.75 14.80 -9.36
N MET A 93 -1.92 14.51 -10.64
CA MET A 93 -1.11 13.52 -11.36
C MET A 93 -0.10 14.23 -12.27
N GLU A 94 1.17 13.89 -12.12
CA GLU A 94 2.24 14.30 -13.03
C GLU A 94 2.86 13.08 -13.70
N LYS A 95 3.13 13.19 -15.01
CA LYS A 95 3.77 12.15 -15.80
C LYS A 95 5.00 12.71 -16.48
N ARG A 96 6.10 11.98 -16.41
CA ARG A 96 7.23 12.20 -17.30
C ARG A 96 7.11 11.31 -18.54
N GLY A 97 6.77 11.94 -19.66
CA GLY A 97 6.93 11.32 -20.98
C GLY A 97 8.41 11.06 -21.27
N ASN A 98 8.71 9.92 -21.88
CA ASN A 98 10.01 9.70 -22.51
C ASN A 98 10.08 10.53 -23.83
N PRO A 99 11.27 10.66 -24.45
CA PRO A 99 11.39 11.08 -25.84
C PRO A 99 10.46 10.24 -26.76
N PRO A 100 10.18 10.70 -28.00
CA PRO A 100 9.05 10.24 -28.84
C PRO A 100 8.85 8.73 -29.04
N ASP A 101 9.85 7.89 -28.74
CA ASP A 101 9.85 6.46 -29.05
C ASP A 101 9.53 5.50 -27.89
N ALA A 102 9.37 5.97 -26.64
CA ALA A 102 9.11 5.03 -25.54
C ALA A 102 7.61 4.88 -25.24
N LYS A 103 7.11 3.65 -25.42
CA LYS A 103 5.73 3.23 -25.07
C LYS A 103 5.44 3.22 -23.56
N ILE A 104 6.44 3.47 -22.72
CA ILE A 104 6.34 3.36 -21.26
C ILE A 104 6.89 4.66 -20.64
N PRO A 105 6.07 5.43 -19.92
CA PRO A 105 6.52 6.60 -19.16
C PRO A 105 7.55 6.21 -18.09
N VAL A 106 8.52 7.10 -17.89
CA VAL A 106 9.66 6.88 -16.99
C VAL A 106 9.25 7.04 -15.53
N GLU A 107 8.27 7.92 -15.29
CA GLU A 107 7.95 8.44 -13.97
C GLU A 107 6.47 8.79 -13.92
N PHE A 108 5.76 8.31 -12.90
CA PHE A 108 4.41 8.77 -12.53
C PHE A 108 4.42 9.21 -11.08
N ALA A 109 3.90 10.39 -10.80
CA ALA A 109 3.70 10.86 -9.45
C ALA A 109 2.26 11.30 -9.24
N PHE A 110 1.65 10.79 -8.18
CA PHE A 110 0.37 11.24 -7.66
C PHE A 110 0.64 11.98 -6.37
N THR A 111 0.24 13.24 -6.28
CA THR A 111 0.50 14.06 -5.11
C THR A 111 -0.82 14.47 -4.48
N ALA A 112 -1.05 14.03 -3.24
CA ALA A 112 -2.13 14.58 -2.42
C ALA A 112 -1.72 15.97 -1.94
N GLN A 113 -2.62 16.95 -2.08
CA GLN A 113 -2.36 18.34 -1.76
C GLN A 113 -3.46 18.93 -0.87
N ASP A 114 -3.13 19.93 -0.07
CA ASP A 114 -4.15 20.77 0.57
C ASP A 114 -4.66 21.86 -0.38
N GLY A 115 -5.63 22.66 0.07
CA GLY A 115 -6.20 23.77 -0.71
C GLY A 115 -5.19 24.87 -1.10
N SER A 116 -3.98 24.87 -0.54
CA SER A 116 -2.89 25.78 -0.91
C SER A 116 -1.91 25.19 -1.93
N GLY A 117 -2.08 23.91 -2.31
CA GLY A 117 -1.15 23.17 -3.16
C GLY A 117 0.04 22.56 -2.40
N LYS A 118 0.05 22.62 -1.05
CA LYS A 118 1.12 22.01 -0.26
C LYS A 118 1.00 20.49 -0.34
N PRO A 119 2.08 19.76 -0.66
CA PRO A 119 2.04 18.31 -0.75
C PRO A 119 1.98 17.66 0.63
N LEU A 120 1.03 16.73 0.79
CA LEU A 120 0.74 15.98 2.03
C LEU A 120 1.23 14.53 1.95
N GLY A 121 1.35 13.99 0.74
CA GLY A 121 1.83 12.65 0.47
C GLY A 121 1.92 12.40 -1.03
N TYR A 122 2.61 11.34 -1.43
CA TYR A 122 2.69 10.97 -2.83
C TYR A 122 2.74 9.45 -3.07
N ILE A 123 2.32 9.05 -4.26
CA ILE A 123 2.60 7.73 -4.84
C ILE A 123 3.46 7.96 -6.08
N HIS A 124 4.62 7.32 -6.13
CA HIS A 124 5.61 7.55 -7.17
C HIS A 124 6.06 6.21 -7.76
N PHE A 125 5.83 6.00 -9.06
CA PHE A 125 6.44 4.90 -9.81
C PHE A 125 7.63 5.42 -10.60
N MET A 126 8.80 4.86 -10.32
CA MET A 126 10.03 5.14 -11.06
C MET A 126 10.44 3.90 -11.82
N ASN A 127 10.36 3.96 -13.16
CA ASN A 127 10.80 2.86 -14.01
C ASN A 127 12.32 2.77 -14.02
N SER A 128 12.87 1.57 -14.06
CA SER A 128 14.31 1.42 -14.20
C SER A 128 14.76 1.65 -15.65
N ARG A 129 16.06 1.87 -15.85
CA ARG A 129 16.63 2.24 -17.15
C ARG A 129 16.36 1.21 -18.27
N ASP A 130 16.16 -0.06 -17.93
CA ASP A 130 15.86 -1.12 -18.88
C ASP A 130 14.37 -1.12 -19.34
N GLY A 131 13.52 -0.31 -18.72
CA GLY A 131 12.10 -0.19 -19.00
C GLY A 131 11.24 -1.40 -18.59
N LYS A 132 11.84 -2.47 -18.05
CA LYS A 132 11.18 -3.75 -17.75
C LYS A 132 10.52 -3.80 -16.37
N GLY A 133 10.79 -2.81 -15.53
CA GLY A 133 10.20 -2.72 -14.20
C GLY A 133 10.87 -1.63 -13.37
N GLY A 134 10.20 -1.24 -12.30
CA GLY A 134 10.57 -0.14 -11.45
C GLY A 134 10.22 -0.36 -9.99
N THR A 135 10.21 0.75 -9.27
CA THR A 135 9.91 0.81 -7.84
C THR A 135 8.73 1.72 -7.61
N VAL A 136 7.79 1.28 -6.78
CA VAL A 136 6.69 2.11 -6.30
C VAL A 136 7.03 2.63 -4.91
N THR A 137 6.91 3.92 -4.71
CA THR A 137 7.06 4.58 -3.41
C THR A 137 5.73 5.18 -3.00
N VAL A 138 5.24 4.88 -1.80
CA VAL A 138 4.05 5.51 -1.22
C VAL A 138 4.49 6.23 0.05
N ALA A 139 4.35 7.55 0.08
CA ALA A 139 4.80 8.40 1.18
C ALA A 139 3.65 9.21 1.75
N VAL A 140 3.59 9.29 3.08
CA VAL A 140 2.71 10.19 3.84
C VAL A 140 3.57 11.05 4.75
N ARG A 141 3.38 12.36 4.71
CA ARG A 141 4.11 13.30 5.58
C ARG A 141 3.58 13.29 6.99
N ASP A 142 4.47 13.52 7.95
CA ASP A 142 4.13 13.77 9.35
C ASP A 142 3.25 12.67 9.98
N VAL A 143 3.36 11.45 9.45
CA VAL A 143 2.68 10.24 9.94
C VAL A 143 3.72 9.21 10.31
N THR A 144 3.64 8.70 11.54
CA THR A 144 4.49 7.62 12.02
C THR A 144 3.66 6.37 12.28
N LEU A 145 3.92 5.31 11.52
CA LEU A 145 3.32 4.00 11.72
C LEU A 145 3.75 3.39 13.06
N GLN A 146 2.79 2.91 13.84
CA GLN A 146 3.06 2.14 15.05
C GLN A 146 3.25 0.64 14.74
N PRO A 147 4.06 -0.10 15.51
CA PRO A 147 4.40 -1.49 15.22
C PRO A 147 3.18 -2.40 15.11
N LYS A 148 2.17 -2.17 15.96
CA LYS A 148 0.90 -2.92 15.94
C LYS A 148 0.18 -2.92 14.58
N MET A 149 0.38 -1.90 13.74
CA MET A 149 -0.32 -1.78 12.45
C MET A 149 0.11 -2.83 11.42
N VAL A 150 1.25 -3.51 11.63
CA VAL A 150 1.67 -4.62 10.76
C VAL A 150 0.97 -5.93 11.11
N LEU A 151 0.29 -6.00 12.26
CA LEU A 151 -0.43 -7.18 12.71
C LEU A 151 -1.92 -7.05 12.35
N PRO A 152 -2.59 -8.14 11.96
CA PRO A 152 -4.05 -8.14 11.89
C PRO A 152 -4.64 -7.98 13.30
N ASP A 153 -5.76 -7.28 13.42
CA ASP A 153 -6.48 -7.24 14.69
C ASP A 153 -7.09 -8.61 14.99
N VAL A 154 -6.99 -9.03 16.25
CA VAL A 154 -7.54 -10.32 16.71
C VAL A 154 -9.06 -10.23 16.90
N GLU A 155 -9.58 -9.04 17.19
CA GLU A 155 -11.00 -8.77 17.42
C GLU A 155 -11.49 -7.69 16.45
N PRO A 156 -12.75 -7.77 15.98
CA PRO A 156 -13.38 -6.66 15.28
C PRO A 156 -13.35 -5.39 16.15
N PRO A 157 -13.33 -4.20 15.55
CA PRO A 157 -13.46 -2.96 16.29
C PRO A 157 -14.70 -2.98 17.18
N LYS A 158 -14.54 -2.59 18.44
CA LYS A 158 -15.66 -2.47 19.39
C LYS A 158 -16.51 -1.23 19.14
N GLU A 159 -15.91 -0.21 18.53
CA GLU A 159 -16.56 1.06 18.20
C GLU A 159 -16.83 1.16 16.70
N PRO A 160 -17.98 1.74 16.30
CA PRO A 160 -18.25 2.01 14.90
C PRO A 160 -17.17 2.92 14.33
N ARG A 161 -16.65 2.55 13.16
CA ARG A 161 -15.61 3.33 12.49
C ARG A 161 -16.18 4.65 12.02
N ASP A 162 -15.33 5.67 12.06
CA ASP A 162 -15.61 6.92 11.36
C ASP A 162 -15.91 6.61 9.89
N VAL A 163 -17.12 6.96 9.48
CA VAL A 163 -17.64 6.68 8.15
C VAL A 163 -16.89 7.42 7.05
N ARG A 164 -15.89 8.26 7.34
CA ARG A 164 -15.01 8.87 6.33
C ARG A 164 -13.90 7.92 5.89
N PHE A 165 -13.46 7.02 6.76
CA PHE A 165 -12.33 6.14 6.50
C PHE A 165 -12.74 4.89 5.72
N THR A 166 -11.78 4.31 5.02
CA THR A 166 -11.95 3.15 4.11
C THR A 166 -11.02 2.00 4.43
N HIS A 167 -9.92 2.28 5.13
CA HIS A 167 -8.93 1.32 5.53
C HIS A 167 -9.51 0.32 6.53
N ARG A 168 -9.11 -0.93 6.37
CA ARG A 168 -9.48 -2.05 7.22
C ARG A 168 -8.35 -2.39 8.20
N PRO A 169 -8.26 -1.73 9.37
CA PRO A 169 -7.22 -2.03 10.35
C PRO A 169 -7.23 -3.51 10.80
N GLU A 170 -8.38 -4.18 10.76
CA GLU A 170 -8.54 -5.60 11.08
C GLU A 170 -7.74 -6.51 10.16
N LEU A 171 -7.43 -6.09 8.93
CA LEU A 171 -6.56 -6.84 8.04
C LEU A 171 -5.09 -6.73 8.44
N GLY A 172 -4.69 -5.63 9.07
CA GLY A 172 -3.31 -5.25 9.28
C GLY A 172 -2.58 -4.96 7.95
N LEU A 173 -1.63 -4.02 7.97
CA LEU A 173 -0.79 -3.77 6.80
C LEU A 173 0.09 -4.99 6.45
N GLY A 174 0.39 -5.86 7.41
CA GLY A 174 1.11 -7.11 7.16
C GLY A 174 0.40 -7.99 6.13
N ARG A 175 -0.93 -8.01 6.10
CA ARG A 175 -1.69 -8.79 5.12
C ARG A 175 -1.63 -8.20 3.73
N ALA A 176 -1.62 -6.87 3.59
CA ALA A 176 -1.36 -6.22 2.31
C ALA A 176 0.07 -6.53 1.82
N VAL A 177 1.05 -6.44 2.72
CA VAL A 177 2.46 -6.75 2.42
C VAL A 177 2.67 -8.22 2.01
N LEU A 178 1.96 -9.15 2.65
CA LEU A 178 2.03 -10.59 2.38
C LEU A 178 1.85 -10.92 0.90
N ASN A 179 0.90 -10.27 0.20
CA ASN A 179 0.59 -10.62 -1.19
C ASN A 179 1.54 -9.99 -2.21
N PHE A 180 2.25 -8.91 -1.84
CA PHE A 180 3.38 -8.44 -2.63
C PHE A 180 4.54 -9.45 -2.56
N LEU A 181 4.76 -10.08 -1.41
CA LEU A 181 5.83 -11.08 -1.21
C LEU A 181 5.45 -12.51 -1.64
N GLY A 182 4.15 -12.78 -1.76
CA GLY A 182 3.55 -14.11 -1.91
C GLY A 182 3.52 -14.66 -3.34
N ALA A 183 2.90 -15.84 -3.48
CA ALA A 183 2.93 -16.65 -4.70
C ALA A 183 2.20 -15.98 -5.88
N GLY A 184 2.95 -15.21 -6.68
CA GLY A 184 2.53 -14.68 -7.96
C GLY A 184 3.32 -13.44 -8.40
N THR A 185 3.69 -12.56 -7.47
CA THR A 185 4.31 -11.26 -7.77
C THR A 185 5.74 -11.16 -7.24
N ASN A 186 5.96 -11.54 -5.98
CA ASN A 186 7.28 -11.61 -5.33
C ASN A 186 8.04 -10.26 -5.26
N HIS A 187 7.32 -9.14 -5.18
CA HIS A 187 7.91 -7.83 -4.95
C HIS A 187 8.35 -7.70 -3.50
N GLY A 188 9.61 -7.32 -3.28
CA GLY A 188 10.10 -6.95 -1.95
C GLY A 188 9.41 -5.67 -1.46
N VAL A 189 9.03 -5.64 -0.18
CA VAL A 189 8.44 -4.45 0.46
C VAL A 189 9.31 -4.03 1.63
N THR A 190 9.56 -2.72 1.72
CA THR A 190 10.13 -2.10 2.91
C THR A 190 9.25 -0.94 3.36
N CYS A 191 9.20 -0.70 4.66
CA CYS A 191 8.58 0.50 5.24
C CYS A 191 9.63 1.25 6.06
N ARG A 192 9.61 2.58 6.03
CA ARG A 192 10.46 3.44 6.87
C ARG A 192 9.59 4.46 7.57
N THR A 193 9.74 4.56 8.88
CA THR A 193 8.87 5.35 9.75
C THR A 193 9.46 5.45 11.15
N GLY A 194 9.31 6.59 11.82
CA GLY A 194 9.77 6.82 13.19
C GLY A 194 11.25 6.48 13.44
N SER A 195 12.11 6.63 12.43
CA SER A 195 13.54 6.25 12.46
C SER A 195 13.79 4.74 12.47
N TYR A 196 12.84 3.91 12.03
CA TYR A 196 13.04 2.48 11.83
C TYR A 196 12.85 2.12 10.35
N LYS A 197 13.62 1.13 9.90
CA LYS A 197 13.39 0.41 8.65
C LYS A 197 12.77 -0.94 8.97
N TYR A 198 11.59 -1.17 8.43
CA TYR A 198 10.88 -2.43 8.39
C TYR A 198 11.22 -3.14 7.09
N LYS A 199 11.78 -4.34 7.19
CA LYS A 199 11.93 -5.28 6.07
C LYS A 199 11.01 -6.46 6.33
N PHE A 200 10.24 -6.85 5.32
CA PHE A 200 9.32 -7.97 5.43
C PHE A 200 9.84 -9.17 4.66
N ASN A 201 9.80 -10.35 5.27
CA ASN A 201 10.27 -11.59 4.64
C ASN A 201 9.60 -12.80 5.28
N PHE A 202 9.50 -13.90 4.54
CA PHE A 202 9.10 -15.17 5.14
C PHE A 202 10.28 -15.79 5.92
N ASP A 203 9.99 -16.50 6.99
CA ASP A 203 10.94 -17.35 7.68
C ASP A 203 11.01 -18.75 7.01
N PRO A 204 11.82 -19.69 7.53
CA PRO A 204 11.88 -21.06 7.00
C PRO A 204 10.56 -21.83 7.07
N ASP A 205 9.68 -21.51 8.02
CA ASP A 205 8.38 -22.15 8.22
C ASP A 205 7.28 -21.54 7.35
N GLY A 206 7.57 -20.43 6.66
CA GLY A 206 6.64 -19.74 5.77
C GLY A 206 5.73 -18.75 6.49
N GLU A 207 6.09 -18.32 7.70
CA GLU A 207 5.48 -17.19 8.40
C GLU A 207 6.13 -15.88 7.96
N LEU A 208 5.31 -14.86 7.76
CA LEU A 208 5.77 -13.50 7.51
C LEU A 208 6.32 -12.91 8.80
N LYS A 209 7.55 -12.41 8.72
CA LYS A 209 8.22 -11.66 9.79
C LYS A 209 8.48 -10.24 9.34
N ALA A 210 8.35 -9.29 10.26
CA ALA A 210 8.80 -7.92 10.10
C ALA A 210 10.11 -7.72 10.88
N PHE A 211 11.19 -7.45 10.15
CA PHE A 211 12.50 -7.15 10.71
C PHE A 211 12.65 -5.64 10.83
N LEU A 212 12.68 -5.15 12.06
CA LEU A 212 12.81 -3.74 12.40
C LEU A 212 14.27 -3.44 12.71
N THR A 213 14.80 -2.40 12.09
CA THR A 213 16.16 -1.91 12.37
C THR A 213 16.13 -0.39 12.52
N ALA A 214 16.56 0.09 13.68
CA ALA A 214 16.73 1.51 13.94
C ALA A 214 17.73 2.13 12.94
N MET A 215 17.40 3.32 12.48
CA MET A 215 18.18 4.09 11.53
C MET A 215 18.88 5.21 12.29
N ASN A 216 20.21 5.17 12.32
CA ASN A 216 20.99 6.31 12.76
C ASN A 216 20.92 7.46 11.74
N GLN A 217 21.45 8.63 12.12
CA GLN A 217 21.37 9.83 11.28
C GLN A 217 22.03 9.63 9.90
N ASP A 218 23.13 8.87 9.83
CA ASP A 218 23.82 8.58 8.57
C ASP A 218 22.94 7.75 7.62
N LYS A 219 22.27 6.72 8.13
CA LYS A 219 21.35 5.89 7.36
C LYS A 219 20.11 6.67 6.92
N ILE A 220 19.63 7.59 7.74
CA ILE A 220 18.55 8.52 7.37
C ILE A 220 19.02 9.43 6.22
N ASN A 221 20.20 10.02 6.33
CA ASN A 221 20.76 10.91 5.30
C ASN A 221 21.08 10.15 4.01
N GLU A 222 21.58 8.92 4.09
CA GLU A 222 21.80 8.02 2.96
C GLU A 222 20.48 7.71 2.23
N PHE A 223 19.43 7.36 2.96
CA PHE A 223 18.11 7.13 2.39
C PHE A 223 17.57 8.39 1.71
N ARG A 224 17.65 9.55 2.37
CA ARG A 224 17.17 10.82 1.81
C ARG A 224 17.85 11.12 0.48
N ARG A 225 19.17 10.97 0.40
CA ARG A 225 19.95 11.18 -0.82
C ARG A 225 19.60 10.21 -1.97
N SER A 226 19.16 8.99 -1.66
CA SER A 226 18.87 7.97 -2.68
C SER A 226 17.40 7.86 -3.10
N THR A 227 16.45 8.28 -2.26
CA THR A 227 15.00 8.09 -2.51
C THR A 227 14.45 9.03 -3.57
N VAL A 228 15.00 10.24 -3.64
CA VAL A 228 14.68 11.20 -4.69
C VAL A 228 15.98 11.53 -5.39
N PRO A 229 16.16 11.16 -6.68
CA PRO A 229 17.30 11.61 -7.44
C PRO A 229 17.41 13.13 -7.32
N GLN A 230 18.60 13.65 -7.04
CA GLN A 230 18.84 15.09 -6.92
C GLN A 230 18.24 15.81 -8.15
N GLY A 231 17.15 16.57 -7.94
CA GLY A 231 16.47 17.31 -9.00
C GLY A 231 15.33 16.61 -9.75
N SER A 232 14.78 15.46 -9.28
CA SER A 232 13.47 15.04 -9.79
C SER A 232 12.44 16.13 -9.43
N ARG A 233 11.76 16.64 -10.46
CA ARG A 233 10.69 17.64 -10.33
C ARG A 233 9.33 17.01 -10.00
N TYR A 234 9.22 15.69 -10.08
CA TYR A 234 7.95 14.96 -10.00
C TYR A 234 7.68 14.41 -8.60
N VAL A 235 8.72 14.26 -7.78
CA VAL A 235 8.51 13.98 -6.36
C VAL A 235 8.36 15.31 -5.62
N PRO A 236 7.22 15.59 -4.99
CA PRO A 236 6.90 16.92 -4.48
C PRO A 236 7.68 17.30 -3.22
N PHE A 237 8.29 16.32 -2.54
CA PHE A 237 9.19 16.55 -1.40
C PHE A 237 10.12 15.35 -1.18
N GLN A 238 11.26 15.58 -0.52
CA GLN A 238 12.13 14.49 -0.07
C GLN A 238 11.62 13.97 1.28
N PRO A 239 11.17 12.71 1.38
CA PRO A 239 10.58 12.20 2.62
C PRO A 239 11.63 11.98 3.71
N HIS A 240 11.22 12.15 4.96
CA HIS A 240 12.07 12.04 6.14
C HIS A 240 11.64 10.83 7.02
N PRO A 241 12.39 9.72 7.05
CA PRO A 241 12.05 8.50 7.80
C PRO A 241 11.72 8.64 9.29
N LYS A 242 12.10 9.76 9.91
CA LYS A 242 11.77 10.07 11.31
C LYS A 242 10.34 10.56 11.50
N THR A 243 9.82 11.34 10.57
CA THR A 243 8.52 12.04 10.70
C THR A 243 7.49 11.47 9.75
N ASP A 244 7.93 10.93 8.62
CA ASP A 244 7.09 10.45 7.53
C ASP A 244 7.04 8.93 7.52
N THR A 245 5.99 8.37 6.93
CA THR A 245 5.89 6.94 6.64
C THR A 245 6.08 6.71 5.15
N ILE A 246 7.04 5.86 4.79
CA ILE A 246 7.40 5.56 3.40
C ILE A 246 7.38 4.06 3.15
N PHE A 247 6.49 3.60 2.29
CA PHE A 247 6.52 2.26 1.72
C PHE A 247 7.28 2.27 0.40
N THR A 248 8.10 1.25 0.19
CA THR A 248 8.81 1.03 -1.08
C THR A 248 8.59 -0.41 -1.53
N ILE A 249 8.09 -0.58 -2.75
CA ILE A 249 7.72 -1.87 -3.35
C ILE A 249 8.57 -2.09 -4.61
N GLY A 250 9.26 -3.23 -4.69
CA GLY A 250 10.03 -3.63 -5.87
C GLY A 250 11.43 -3.02 -6.01
N ALA A 251 12.01 -2.45 -4.94
CA ALA A 251 13.34 -1.83 -4.96
C ALA A 251 14.50 -2.82 -5.18
N ASP A 252 14.38 -4.05 -4.69
CA ASP A 252 15.50 -4.98 -4.55
C ASP A 252 15.36 -6.22 -5.45
N SER A 253 15.20 -6.06 -6.76
CA SER A 253 14.84 -7.16 -7.69
C SER A 253 15.88 -8.27 -7.88
N ASN A 254 17.03 -8.18 -7.22
CA ASN A 254 18.04 -9.24 -7.19
C ASN A 254 18.34 -9.71 -5.76
N ALA A 255 17.67 -9.15 -4.75
CA ALA A 255 17.82 -9.62 -3.38
C ALA A 255 17.13 -10.98 -3.22
N LEU A 256 17.87 -11.91 -2.61
CA LEU A 256 17.33 -13.19 -2.20
C LEU A 256 16.45 -12.98 -0.97
N GLY A 257 15.20 -13.41 -1.06
CA GLY A 257 14.27 -13.51 0.07
C GLY A 257 13.76 -14.94 0.20
N ARG A 258 12.83 -15.17 1.13
CA ARG A 258 12.06 -16.41 1.19
C ARG A 258 10.64 -16.14 0.69
N GLY A 259 10.06 -17.11 0.01
CA GLY A 259 8.65 -17.11 -0.40
C GLY A 259 7.77 -17.81 0.63
N GLY A 260 6.46 -17.86 0.36
CA GLY A 260 5.45 -18.43 1.28
C GLY A 260 5.55 -19.92 1.62
N ARG A 261 6.55 -20.64 1.09
CA ARG A 261 6.90 -22.02 1.47
C ARG A 261 8.23 -22.09 2.23
N GLY A 262 8.71 -20.95 2.71
CA GLY A 262 10.02 -20.79 3.34
C GLY A 262 11.23 -20.95 2.41
N ARG A 263 11.04 -21.28 1.12
CA ARG A 263 12.14 -21.46 0.15
C ARG A 263 12.66 -20.13 -0.38
N TYR A 264 13.96 -20.10 -0.70
CA TYR A 264 14.58 -18.93 -1.30
C TYR A 264 14.00 -18.60 -2.67
N ILE A 265 13.82 -17.31 -2.94
CA ILE A 265 13.29 -16.77 -4.19
C ILE A 265 13.83 -15.36 -4.44
N TYR A 266 14.07 -15.01 -5.70
CA TYR A 266 14.52 -13.68 -6.13
C TYR A 266 13.37 -12.69 -6.21
N ARG A 267 13.46 -11.58 -5.49
CA ARG A 267 12.43 -10.53 -5.56
C ARG A 267 12.33 -9.94 -6.96
N SER A 268 11.18 -9.38 -7.31
CA SER A 268 10.93 -8.80 -8.63
C SER A 268 10.69 -7.29 -8.55
N LYS A 269 11.00 -6.57 -9.64
CA LYS A 269 10.57 -5.18 -9.83
C LYS A 269 9.07 -5.15 -10.13
N VAL A 270 8.43 -4.02 -9.87
CA VAL A 270 7.04 -3.79 -10.30
C VAL A 270 7.05 -3.40 -11.77
N THR A 271 6.35 -4.13 -12.63
CA THR A 271 6.22 -3.74 -14.03
C THR A 271 5.28 -2.54 -14.19
N PRO A 272 5.45 -1.70 -15.22
CA PRO A 272 4.53 -0.60 -15.49
C PRO A 272 3.07 -1.07 -15.67
N LYS A 273 2.88 -2.25 -16.26
CA LYS A 273 1.56 -2.85 -16.42
C LYS A 273 0.93 -3.21 -15.08
N GLU A 274 1.68 -3.86 -14.18
CA GLU A 274 1.21 -4.15 -12.83
C GLU A 274 0.84 -2.88 -12.09
N PHE A 275 1.71 -1.86 -12.12
CA PHE A 275 1.43 -0.58 -11.45
C PHE A 275 0.15 0.09 -11.96
N ASN A 276 -0.05 0.15 -13.28
CA ASN A 276 -1.28 0.71 -13.86
C ASN A 276 -2.51 -0.07 -13.40
N THR A 277 -2.48 -1.40 -13.45
CA THR A 277 -3.58 -2.25 -12.97
C THR A 277 -3.83 -2.05 -11.47
N TRP A 278 -2.79 -1.85 -10.66
CA TRP A 278 -2.97 -1.56 -9.24
C TRP A 278 -3.65 -0.21 -8.97
N CYS A 279 -3.48 0.77 -9.85
CA CYS A 279 -4.09 2.09 -9.71
C CYS A 279 -5.55 2.14 -10.20
N GLU A 280 -5.96 1.25 -11.13
CA GLU A 280 -7.31 1.21 -11.73
C GLU A 280 -8.46 1.35 -10.71
N PRO A 281 -8.46 0.65 -9.55
CA PRO A 281 -9.58 0.74 -8.62
C PRO A 281 -9.68 2.05 -7.84
N ALA A 282 -8.68 2.94 -7.92
CA ALA A 282 -8.68 4.22 -7.21
C ALA A 282 -9.02 5.36 -8.18
N LEU A 283 -10.25 5.87 -8.07
CA LEU A 283 -10.82 6.90 -8.94
C LEU A 283 -9.98 8.18 -8.94
N PHE A 284 -9.47 8.60 -7.78
CA PHE A 284 -8.60 9.78 -7.63
C PHE A 284 -7.20 9.59 -8.23
N LEU A 285 -6.86 8.40 -8.71
CA LEU A 285 -5.65 8.14 -9.50
C LEU A 285 -5.96 8.00 -11.00
N GLN A 286 -7.23 8.15 -11.40
CA GLN A 286 -7.64 8.11 -12.80
C GLN A 286 -7.62 9.50 -13.41
N ASP A 287 -7.34 9.54 -14.71
CA ASP A 287 -7.39 10.76 -15.51
C ASP A 287 -8.85 10.94 -15.98
N ILE A 288 -9.60 11.77 -15.25
CA ILE A 288 -11.00 12.12 -15.55
C ILE A 288 -11.06 13.62 -15.68
N LYS A 289 -11.73 14.11 -16.73
CA LYS A 289 -11.93 15.55 -16.91
C LYS A 289 -12.94 16.05 -15.89
N ASP A 290 -12.69 17.22 -15.34
CA ASP A 290 -13.62 17.84 -14.38
C ASP A 290 -15.03 18.03 -14.97
N ASP A 291 -15.13 18.33 -16.27
CA ASP A 291 -16.41 18.46 -16.99
C ASP A 291 -17.22 17.15 -17.09
N ASP A 292 -16.55 16.01 -16.89
CA ASP A 292 -17.17 14.67 -16.88
C ASP A 292 -17.60 14.24 -15.46
N ILE A 293 -17.50 15.13 -14.45
CA ILE A 293 -17.87 14.86 -13.07
C ILE A 293 -18.91 15.88 -12.58
N VAL A 294 -20.11 15.40 -12.26
CA VAL A 294 -21.11 16.22 -11.53
C VAL A 294 -20.97 15.92 -10.04
N LYS A 295 -20.39 16.87 -9.30
CA LYS A 295 -20.19 16.76 -7.85
C LYS A 295 -21.47 17.14 -7.09
N THR A 296 -21.83 16.34 -6.11
CA THR A 296 -22.95 16.58 -5.19
C THR A 296 -22.49 16.39 -3.74
N GLU A 297 -23.33 16.75 -2.77
CA GLU A 297 -23.01 16.54 -1.35
C GLU A 297 -22.93 15.05 -0.98
N MET A 298 -23.64 14.18 -1.71
CA MET A 298 -23.75 12.75 -1.41
C MET A 298 -22.75 11.89 -2.20
N GLY A 299 -22.16 12.46 -3.25
CA GLY A 299 -21.35 11.72 -4.21
C GLY A 299 -21.13 12.43 -5.52
N ASP A 300 -20.44 11.75 -6.42
CA ASP A 300 -20.18 12.25 -7.77
C ASP A 300 -20.84 11.35 -8.81
N LEU A 301 -21.47 11.97 -9.81
CA LEU A 301 -21.91 11.30 -11.03
C LEU A 301 -20.78 11.42 -12.07
N ILE A 302 -20.33 10.28 -12.60
CA ILE A 302 -19.24 10.21 -13.58
C ILE A 302 -19.85 9.98 -14.96
N LEU A 303 -19.73 10.97 -15.83
CA LEU A 303 -20.31 10.99 -17.17
C LEU A 303 -19.44 10.31 -18.22
N ASP A 304 -18.14 10.21 -17.97
CA ASP A 304 -17.21 9.52 -18.87
C ASP A 304 -17.63 8.05 -19.04
N SER A 305 -17.88 7.69 -20.30
CA SER A 305 -18.29 6.36 -20.74
C SER A 305 -17.37 5.22 -20.26
N LYS A 306 -16.09 5.49 -19.98
CA LYS A 306 -15.14 4.50 -19.43
C LYS A 306 -15.62 3.94 -18.09
N PHE A 307 -16.28 4.75 -17.27
CA PHE A 307 -16.71 4.41 -15.90
C PHE A 307 -18.18 3.97 -15.83
N ARG A 308 -18.85 3.84 -16.98
CA ARG A 308 -20.24 3.42 -17.03
C ARG A 308 -20.39 2.03 -16.39
N GLY A 309 -21.34 1.90 -15.47
CA GLY A 309 -21.60 0.61 -14.86
C GLY A 309 -20.72 0.31 -13.67
N GLU A 310 -19.98 1.30 -13.15
CA GLU A 310 -19.09 1.16 -12.00
C GLU A 310 -19.64 1.93 -10.79
N ILE A 311 -19.52 1.33 -9.62
CA ILE A 311 -19.84 1.96 -8.33
C ILE A 311 -18.54 2.07 -7.54
N TYR A 312 -18.23 3.28 -7.11
CA TYR A 312 -17.13 3.63 -6.23
C TYR A 312 -17.69 4.04 -4.88
N LEU A 313 -16.96 3.73 -3.82
CA LEU A 313 -17.18 4.23 -2.48
C LEU A 313 -15.94 5.03 -2.06
N LYS A 314 -16.12 6.34 -1.84
CA LYS A 314 -15.06 7.27 -1.41
C LYS A 314 -13.84 7.24 -2.33
N GLY A 315 -14.09 7.11 -3.63
CA GLY A 315 -13.08 7.04 -4.68
C GLY A 315 -12.37 5.69 -4.82
N PHE A 316 -12.85 4.62 -4.17
CA PHE A 316 -12.37 3.25 -4.40
C PHE A 316 -13.47 2.41 -5.06
N LEU A 317 -13.12 1.66 -6.09
CA LEU A 317 -14.04 0.78 -6.81
C LEU A 317 -14.61 -0.23 -5.81
N LEU A 318 -15.93 -0.26 -5.74
CA LEU A 318 -16.70 -1.20 -4.95
C LEU A 318 -17.13 -2.35 -5.86
N SER A 319 -17.80 -2.03 -6.97
CA SER A 319 -18.37 -3.02 -7.90
C SER A 319 -18.28 -2.54 -9.34
N ASP A 320 -18.04 -3.46 -10.28
CA ASP A 320 -17.99 -3.21 -11.72
C ASP A 320 -18.95 -4.13 -12.49
N THR A 321 -19.38 -3.66 -13.66
CA THR A 321 -20.18 -4.48 -14.58
C THR A 321 -19.25 -5.40 -15.35
N THR A 322 -19.42 -6.71 -15.16
CA THR A 322 -18.60 -7.74 -15.80
C THR A 322 -19.45 -8.64 -16.71
N ARG A 323 -18.80 -9.57 -17.42
CA ARG A 323 -19.52 -10.62 -18.18
C ARG A 323 -20.41 -11.51 -17.29
N ARG A 324 -20.21 -11.50 -15.97
CA ARG A 324 -20.91 -12.35 -15.01
C ARG A 324 -22.09 -11.66 -14.32
N GLY A 325 -22.24 -10.34 -14.47
CA GLY A 325 -23.30 -9.58 -13.82
C GLY A 325 -23.05 -8.08 -13.83
N TYR A 326 -24.04 -7.32 -13.38
CA TYR A 326 -23.96 -5.87 -13.25
C TYR A 326 -23.41 -5.47 -11.88
N ALA A 327 -22.86 -4.26 -11.80
CA ALA A 327 -22.30 -3.75 -10.55
C ALA A 327 -23.36 -3.59 -9.44
N SER A 328 -24.55 -3.10 -9.80
CA SER A 328 -25.61 -2.79 -8.84
C SER A 328 -26.31 -4.06 -8.36
N LEU A 329 -26.69 -4.07 -7.08
CA LEU A 329 -27.46 -5.15 -6.45
C LEU A 329 -28.84 -5.37 -7.09
N SER A 330 -29.35 -4.39 -7.87
CA SER A 330 -30.60 -4.55 -8.61
C SER A 330 -30.49 -5.43 -9.85
N GLU A 331 -29.27 -5.87 -10.21
CA GLU A 331 -28.94 -6.60 -11.44
C GLU A 331 -29.36 -5.85 -12.72
N ARG A 332 -29.48 -4.52 -12.64
CA ARG A 332 -29.75 -3.66 -13.79
C ARG A 332 -28.51 -2.90 -14.24
N PRO A 333 -28.39 -2.61 -15.54
CA PRO A 333 -27.31 -1.77 -16.04
C PRO A 333 -27.43 -0.36 -15.49
N LEU A 334 -26.32 0.16 -14.98
CA LEU A 334 -26.20 1.55 -14.57
C LEU A 334 -25.78 2.40 -15.78
N ARG A 335 -26.39 3.58 -15.91
CA ARG A 335 -26.18 4.48 -17.07
C ARG A 335 -24.83 5.21 -17.01
N PHE A 336 -24.37 5.50 -15.81
CA PHE A 336 -23.18 6.30 -15.50
C PHE A 336 -22.27 5.54 -14.53
N GLY A 337 -21.13 6.14 -14.18
CA GLY A 337 -20.37 5.75 -12.99
C GLY A 337 -20.85 6.55 -11.77
N TYR A 338 -20.76 5.97 -10.58
CA TYR A 338 -21.23 6.61 -9.34
C TYR A 338 -20.15 6.53 -8.29
N ASN A 339 -19.73 7.66 -7.71
CA ASN A 339 -18.86 7.70 -6.55
C ASN A 339 -19.66 8.12 -5.31
N ILE A 340 -19.97 7.16 -4.45
CA ILE A 340 -20.73 7.39 -3.22
C ILE A 340 -19.77 7.83 -2.11
N LEU A 341 -20.06 8.93 -1.40
CA LEU A 341 -19.21 9.39 -0.30
C LEU A 341 -19.59 8.75 1.04
N TYR A 342 -20.89 8.45 1.23
CA TYR A 342 -21.44 7.94 2.48
C TYR A 342 -22.21 6.64 2.27
N GLY A 343 -21.88 5.66 3.09
CA GLY A 343 -22.59 4.38 3.12
C GLY A 343 -21.73 3.26 3.67
N THR A 344 -22.40 2.13 3.91
CA THR A 344 -21.81 0.94 4.52
C THR A 344 -21.58 -0.10 3.45
N PRO A 345 -20.33 -0.46 3.13
CA PRO A 345 -20.04 -1.58 2.24
C PRO A 345 -20.25 -2.91 2.97
N ASP A 346 -20.38 -3.99 2.19
CA ASP A 346 -20.31 -5.35 2.73
C ASP A 346 -18.91 -5.67 3.27
N GLU A 347 -18.77 -6.77 4.02
CA GLU A 347 -17.50 -7.18 4.62
C GLU A 347 -16.36 -7.36 3.60
N LYS A 348 -16.73 -7.68 2.35
CA LYS A 348 -15.79 -7.92 1.26
C LYS A 348 -15.39 -6.65 0.52
N MET A 349 -16.02 -5.50 0.80
CA MET A 349 -15.84 -4.25 0.06
C MET A 349 -16.08 -4.44 -1.43
N LYS A 350 -17.16 -5.17 -1.77
CA LYS A 350 -17.58 -5.48 -3.14
C LYS A 350 -18.94 -4.91 -3.49
N HIS A 351 -19.80 -4.69 -2.50
CA HIS A 351 -21.12 -4.12 -2.71
C HIS A 351 -21.48 -3.20 -1.54
N MET A 352 -22.53 -2.41 -1.71
CA MET A 352 -23.20 -1.77 -0.59
C MET A 352 -23.85 -2.82 0.31
N SER A 353 -24.12 -2.49 1.57
CA SER A 353 -24.67 -3.45 2.55
C SER A 353 -26.07 -3.95 2.17
N SER A 354 -26.83 -3.14 1.42
CA SER A 354 -28.17 -3.48 0.95
C SER A 354 -28.54 -2.74 -0.33
N LEU A 355 -29.49 -3.31 -1.08
CA LEU A 355 -30.07 -2.68 -2.28
C LEU A 355 -30.75 -1.34 -1.95
N GLY A 356 -31.40 -1.23 -0.78
CA GLY A 356 -32.07 0.00 -0.36
C GLY A 356 -31.08 1.15 -0.18
N GLU A 357 -29.96 0.88 0.48
CA GLU A 357 -28.88 1.86 0.68
C GLU A 357 -28.22 2.26 -0.63
N GLU A 358 -27.95 1.30 -1.52
CA GLU A 358 -27.40 1.55 -2.85
C GLU A 358 -28.31 2.45 -3.69
N CYS A 359 -29.60 2.10 -3.79
CA CYS A 359 -30.59 2.89 -4.52
C CYS A 359 -30.73 4.30 -3.94
N GLN A 360 -30.77 4.44 -2.61
CA GLN A 360 -30.88 5.74 -1.97
C GLN A 360 -29.63 6.60 -2.22
N ALA A 361 -28.43 6.03 -2.15
CA ALA A 361 -27.20 6.72 -2.45
C ALA A 361 -27.16 7.19 -3.91
N ILE A 362 -27.48 6.31 -4.86
CA ILE A 362 -27.50 6.62 -6.30
C ILE A 362 -28.56 7.69 -6.64
N MET A 363 -29.75 7.63 -6.04
CA MET A 363 -30.83 8.60 -6.30
C MET A 363 -30.60 9.97 -5.65
N SER A 364 -29.69 10.05 -4.67
CA SER A 364 -29.33 11.31 -4.01
C SER A 364 -28.17 12.04 -4.68
N ILE A 365 -27.55 11.40 -5.68
CA ILE A 365 -26.58 11.98 -6.62
C ILE A 365 -27.35 12.43 -7.86
#